data_AF-A0A4Q3ENU8-F1
#
_entry.id   AF-A0A4Q3ENU8-F1
#
_cell.length_a   1.000
_cell.length_b   1.000
_cell.length_c   1.000
_cell.angle_alpha   90.00
_cell.angle_beta   90.00
_cell.angle_gamma   90.00
#
_symmetry.space_group_name_H-M   'P 1'
#
loop_
_entity.id
_entity.type
_entity.pdbx_description
1 polymer ?
#
loop_
_entity_poly.entity_id
_entity_poly.type
_entity_poly.pdbx_seq_one_letter_code
_entity_poly.pdbx_strand_id
1 'polypeptide(L)'
;MNELSNQNALAIRPFIGAKNFDRSRDFYKDLGFTETLLSPSLFLFKWNELGFYLQNAYVKDWVDNTMLFFQVESVEAVWAELTAMELTIKYPEVKIVPIRTESWGK
;
A
#
# COMPACT_ATOMS: atom_id res chain seq x y z
N MET A 1 -33.81 -6.16 12.53
CA MET A 1 -33.40 -6.70 11.22
C MET A 1 -31.98 -7.16 11.41
N ASN A 2 -31.72 -8.47 11.52
CA ASN A 2 -30.35 -8.97 11.39
C ASN A 2 -30.02 -8.83 9.89
N GLU A 3 -29.24 -7.82 9.50
CA GLU A 3 -27.78 -7.74 9.65
C GLU A 3 -27.11 -8.84 8.84
N LEU A 4 -26.16 -8.48 7.98
CA LEU A 4 -25.37 -9.36 7.10
C LEU A 4 -24.98 -10.68 7.80
N SER A 5 -25.87 -11.68 7.79
CA SER A 5 -25.72 -12.89 8.62
C SER A 5 -25.38 -14.08 7.73
N ASN A 6 -24.28 -14.77 8.09
CA ASN A 6 -23.64 -15.95 7.48
C ASN A 6 -22.63 -15.74 6.34
N GLN A 7 -21.95 -14.60 6.23
CA GLN A 7 -20.80 -14.47 5.34
C GLN A 7 -19.53 -14.11 6.12
N ASN A 8 -18.46 -14.88 5.93
CA ASN A 8 -17.15 -14.60 6.52
C ASN A 8 -16.42 -13.57 5.64
N ALA A 9 -16.46 -12.29 6.03
CA ALA A 9 -15.71 -11.25 5.33
C ALA A 9 -14.20 -11.51 5.47
N LEU A 10 -13.49 -11.63 4.34
CA LEU A 10 -12.08 -12.03 4.34
C LEU A 10 -11.10 -10.84 4.24
N ALA A 11 -11.46 -9.81 3.47
CA ALA A 11 -10.58 -8.65 3.25
C ALA A 11 -11.36 -7.45 2.69
N ILE A 12 -10.84 -6.26 2.96
CA ILE A 12 -11.11 -5.04 2.21
C ILE A 12 -9.84 -4.65 1.47
N ARG A 13 -9.94 -4.41 0.16
CA ARG A 13 -8.78 -4.07 -0.68
C ARG A 13 -9.11 -2.86 -1.55
N PRO A 14 -8.49 -1.70 -1.30
CA PRO A 14 -8.71 -0.52 -2.12
C PRO A 14 -8.05 -0.69 -3.50
N PHE A 15 -8.53 0.08 -4.46
CA PHE A 15 -7.90 0.24 -5.77
C PHE A 15 -7.10 1.54 -5.76
N ILE A 16 -5.80 1.44 -6.05
CA ILE A 16 -4.84 2.54 -6.01
C ILE A 16 -4.43 2.87 -7.43
N GLY A 17 -4.69 4.10 -7.83
CA GLY A 17 -4.27 4.62 -9.12
C GLY A 17 -2.78 4.90 -9.18
N ALA A 18 -2.21 4.85 -10.39
CA ALA A 18 -0.78 5.05 -10.62
C ALA A 18 -0.54 6.09 -11.70
N LYS A 19 0.20 7.16 -11.38
CA LYS A 19 0.62 8.17 -12.37
C LYS A 19 1.55 7.58 -13.42
N ASN A 20 2.47 6.72 -12.99
CA ASN A 20 3.29 5.87 -13.84
C ASN A 20 3.17 4.44 -13.32
N PHE A 21 2.49 3.59 -14.07
CA PHE A 21 2.08 2.25 -13.63
C PHE A 21 3.28 1.34 -13.35
N ASP A 22 4.19 1.20 -14.32
CA ASP A 22 5.37 0.34 -14.16
C ASP A 22 6.29 0.84 -13.05
N ARG A 23 6.47 2.16 -12.94
CA ARG A 23 7.28 2.75 -11.86
C ARG A 23 6.67 2.52 -10.48
N SER A 24 5.35 2.62 -10.35
CA SER A 24 4.64 2.34 -9.10
C SER A 24 4.72 0.85 -8.76
N ARG A 25 4.60 -0.02 -9.76
CA ARG A 25 4.77 -1.48 -9.62
C ARG A 25 6.16 -1.82 -9.08
N ASP A 26 7.20 -1.21 -9.65
CA ASP A 26 8.58 -1.38 -9.18
C ASP A 26 8.75 -0.91 -7.73
N PHE A 27 8.19 0.25 -7.37
CA PHE A 27 8.27 0.76 -6.01
C PHE A 27 7.68 -0.21 -4.98
N TYR A 28 6.47 -0.75 -5.23
CA TYR A 28 5.84 -1.65 -4.25
C TYR A 28 6.55 -3.00 -4.13
N LYS A 29 7.14 -3.52 -5.22
CA LYS A 29 8.00 -4.71 -5.15
C LYS A 29 9.24 -4.46 -4.30
N ASP A 30 9.92 -3.34 -4.52
CA ASP A 30 11.12 -2.97 -3.77
C ASP A 30 10.82 -2.68 -2.29
N LEU A 31 9.62 -2.17 -2.00
CA LEU A 31 9.10 -1.99 -0.64
C LEU A 31 8.83 -3.33 0.08
N GLY A 32 8.84 -4.46 -0.64
CA GLY A 32 8.67 -5.80 -0.09
C GLY A 32 7.30 -6.44 -0.33
N PHE A 33 6.42 -5.81 -1.11
CA PHE A 33 5.16 -6.44 -1.49
C PHE A 33 5.38 -7.49 -2.59
N THR A 34 4.62 -8.57 -2.52
CA THR A 34 4.47 -9.54 -3.61
C THR A 34 3.38 -9.09 -4.57
N GLU A 35 3.58 -9.29 -5.86
CA GLU A 35 2.59 -8.95 -6.88
C GLU A 35 2.01 -10.20 -7.56
N THR A 36 0.73 -10.13 -7.90
CA THR A 36 0.04 -11.10 -8.74
C THR A 36 -0.59 -10.36 -9.91
N LEU A 37 -0.23 -10.74 -11.14
CA LEU A 37 -0.87 -10.22 -12.34
C LEU A 37 -2.33 -10.70 -12.41
N LEU A 38 -3.27 -9.75 -12.48
CA LEU A 38 -4.70 -10.06 -12.72
C LEU A 38 -5.10 -9.71 -14.15
N SER A 39 -4.53 -8.64 -14.70
CA SER A 39 -4.65 -8.24 -16.09
C SER A 39 -3.48 -7.31 -16.46
N PRO A 40 -3.24 -7.01 -17.76
CA PRO A 40 -2.19 -6.06 -18.15
C PRO A 40 -2.28 -4.67 -17.50
N SER A 41 -3.44 -4.29 -16.95
CA SER A 41 -3.68 -3.01 -16.28
C SER A 41 -3.95 -3.14 -14.78
N LEU A 42 -3.80 -4.33 -14.18
CA LEU A 42 -4.18 -4.58 -12.79
C LEU A 42 -3.28 -5.63 -12.13
N PHE A 43 -2.64 -5.25 -11.04
CA PHE A 43 -1.91 -6.16 -10.14
C PHE A 43 -2.53 -6.15 -8.75
N LEU A 44 -2.56 -7.32 -8.11
CA LEU A 44 -2.77 -7.42 -6.68
C LEU A 44 -1.42 -7.38 -5.98
N PHE A 45 -1.22 -6.39 -5.10
CA PHE A 45 -0.06 -6.33 -4.22
C PHE A 45 -0.42 -6.84 -2.82
N LYS A 46 0.38 -7.75 -2.26
CA LYS A 46 0.20 -8.29 -0.91
C LYS A 46 1.45 -8.19 -0.05
N TRP A 47 1.25 -7.83 1.21
CA TRP A 47 2.13 -8.11 2.33
C TRP A 47 1.39 -9.07 3.26
N ASN A 48 1.76 -10.36 3.21
CA ASN A 48 1.01 -11.45 3.85
C ASN A 48 -0.46 -11.45 3.39
N GLU A 49 -1.43 -11.24 4.28
CA GLU A 49 -2.85 -11.19 3.94
C GLU A 49 -3.37 -9.79 3.61
N LEU A 50 -2.60 -8.76 3.95
CA LEU A 50 -2.93 -7.37 3.66
C LEU A 50 -2.58 -7.05 2.21
N GLY A 51 -3.38 -6.21 1.54
CA GLY A 51 -3.10 -5.87 0.17
C GLY A 51 -4.05 -4.85 -0.45
N PHE A 52 -3.69 -4.42 -1.64
CA PHE A 52 -4.45 -3.48 -2.45
C PHE A 52 -4.26 -3.83 -3.94
N TYR A 53 -5.15 -3.32 -4.78
CA TYR A 53 -5.00 -3.44 -6.22
C TYR A 53 -4.30 -2.20 -6.76
N LEU A 54 -3.20 -2.39 -7.51
CA LEU A 54 -2.58 -1.34 -8.30
C LEU A 54 -3.20 -1.37 -9.69
N GLN A 55 -3.80 -0.25 -10.11
CA GLN A 55 -4.45 -0.12 -11.43
C GLN A 55 -3.73 0.89 -12.31
N ASN A 56 -3.67 0.61 -13.61
CA ASN A 56 -3.18 1.54 -14.63
C ASN A 56 -4.25 2.60 -14.94
N ALA A 57 -4.63 3.36 -13.93
CA ALA A 57 -5.59 4.45 -14.00
C ALA A 57 -5.11 5.58 -13.08
N TYR A 58 -5.10 6.81 -13.59
CA TYR A 58 -4.69 7.98 -12.82
C TYR A 58 -5.78 9.04 -12.82
N VAL A 59 -6.47 9.15 -11.70
CA VAL A 59 -7.36 10.28 -11.40
C VAL A 59 -6.71 11.05 -10.27
N LYS A 60 -6.15 12.23 -10.58
CA LYS A 60 -5.30 13.00 -9.65
C LYS A 60 -5.99 13.24 -8.31
N ASP A 61 -7.24 13.71 -8.33
CA ASP A 61 -7.97 14.03 -7.10
C ASP A 61 -8.23 12.79 -6.24
N TRP A 62 -8.37 11.61 -6.86
CA TRP A 62 -8.46 10.35 -6.12
C TRP A 62 -7.09 10.02 -5.50
N VAL A 63 -6.04 9.95 -6.34
CA VAL A 63 -4.71 9.48 -5.92
C VAL A 63 -4.13 10.37 -4.83
N ASP A 64 -4.23 11.69 -4.97
CA ASP A 64 -3.68 12.65 -4.02
C ASP A 64 -4.43 12.66 -2.67
N ASN A 65 -5.67 12.15 -2.61
CA ASN A 65 -6.47 12.07 -1.38
C ASN A 65 -6.61 10.64 -0.83
N THR A 66 -5.94 9.65 -1.44
CA THR A 66 -6.00 8.27 -0.96
C THR A 66 -4.98 8.04 0.15
N MET A 67 -5.47 7.54 1.27
CA MET A 67 -4.63 7.10 2.39
C MET A 67 -4.83 5.60 2.62
N LEU A 68 -3.73 4.90 2.83
CA LEU A 68 -3.72 3.50 3.26
C LEU A 68 -3.18 3.42 4.68
N PHE A 69 -3.87 2.67 5.52
CA PHE A 69 -3.43 2.40 6.88
C PHE A 69 -3.06 0.92 7.00
N PHE A 70 -1.79 0.65 7.31
CA PHE A 70 -1.29 -0.70 7.58
C PHE A 70 -0.96 -0.78 9.07
N GLN A 71 -1.59 -1.74 9.75
CA GLN A 71 -1.23 -2.08 11.12
C GLN A 71 -0.15 -3.16 11.09
N VAL A 72 0.93 -2.92 11.83
CA VAL A 72 2.05 -3.84 11.97
C VAL A 72 2.30 -4.11 13.44
N GLU A 73 2.96 -5.22 13.76
CA GLU A 73 3.24 -5.62 15.14
C GLU A 73 4.26 -4.67 15.81
N SER A 74 5.28 -4.23 15.07
CA SER A 74 6.32 -3.31 15.55
C SER A 74 6.62 -2.25 14.50
N VAL A 75 6.23 -1.01 14.79
CA VAL A 75 6.50 0.14 13.92
C VAL A 75 8.01 0.45 13.89
N GLU A 76 8.71 0.23 15.00
CA GLU A 76 10.16 0.40 15.11
C GLU A 76 10.93 -0.58 14.22
N ALA A 77 10.52 -1.85 14.15
CA ALA A 77 11.15 -2.83 13.28
C ALA A 77 10.96 -2.45 11.80
N VAL A 78 9.73 -2.12 11.40
CA VAL A 78 9.43 -1.67 10.04
C VAL A 78 10.19 -0.40 9.68
N TRP A 79 10.34 0.54 10.61
CA TRP A 79 11.11 1.76 10.40
C TRP A 79 12.60 1.48 10.15
N ALA A 80 13.20 0.57 10.93
CA ALA A 80 14.60 0.17 10.75
C ALA A 80 14.82 -0.47 9.37
N GLU A 81 13.93 -1.36 8.93
CA GLU A 81 13.98 -1.97 7.60
C GLU A 81 13.77 -0.94 6.49
N LEU A 82 12.72 -0.11 6.60
CA LEU A 82 12.35 0.88 5.59
C LEU A 82 13.46 1.92 5.35
N THR A 83 14.14 2.35 6.41
CA THR A 83 15.25 3.31 6.28
C THR A 83 16.50 2.69 5.67
N ALA A 84 16.75 1.39 5.90
CA ALA A 84 17.86 0.67 5.31
C ALA A 84 17.67 0.38 3.80
N MET A 85 16.44 0.42 3.29
CA MET A 85 16.14 0.19 1.86
C MET A 85 16.54 1.37 0.94
N GLU A 86 16.81 2.56 1.51
CA GLU A 86 17.19 3.77 0.75
C GLU A 86 16.26 4.10 -0.44
N LEU A 87 14.96 3.80 -0.32
CA LEU A 87 13.99 3.91 -1.42
C LEU A 87 13.94 5.31 -2.06
N THR A 88 14.20 6.36 -1.28
CA THR A 88 14.19 7.75 -1.75
C THR A 88 15.31 8.06 -2.76
N ILE A 89 16.37 7.25 -2.81
CA ILE A 89 17.44 7.37 -3.81
C ILE A 89 16.91 6.92 -5.19
N LYS A 90 16.21 5.77 -5.24
CA LYS A 90 15.65 5.20 -6.48
C LYS A 90 14.34 5.88 -6.89
N TYR A 91 13.57 6.33 -5.91
CA TYR A 91 12.25 6.94 -6.05
C TYR A 91 12.24 8.34 -5.42
N PRO A 92 12.81 9.37 -6.08
CA PRO A 92 12.88 10.73 -5.55
C PRO A 92 11.50 11.38 -5.29
N GLU A 93 10.43 10.83 -5.85
CA GLU A 93 9.06 11.25 -5.58
C GLU A 93 8.51 10.75 -4.22
N VAL A 94 9.14 9.74 -3.63
CA VAL A 94 8.71 9.12 -2.37
C VAL A 94 9.21 9.95 -1.19
N LYS A 95 8.35 10.08 -0.18
CA LYS A 95 8.69 10.71 1.09
C LYS A 95 8.51 9.69 2.20
N ILE A 96 9.57 9.50 2.99
CA ILE A 96 9.55 8.68 4.20
C ILE A 96 9.67 9.66 5.37
N VAL A 97 8.70 9.62 6.28
CA VAL A 97 8.64 10.50 7.46
C VAL A 97 8.90 9.68 8.73
N PRO A 98 9.69 10.21 9.69
CA PRO A 98 9.95 9.51 10.96
C PRO A 98 8.68 9.13 11.71
N ILE A 99 8.79 8.06 12.51
CA ILE A 99 7.73 7.63 13.43
C ILE A 99 7.27 8.82 14.27
N ARG A 100 5.95 8.98 14.36
CA ARG A 100 5.31 10.01 15.16
C ARG A 100 4.17 9.38 15.96
N THR A 101 3.97 9.86 17.17
CA THR A 101 2.80 9.49 17.95
C THR A 101 1.67 10.48 17.64
N GLU A 102 0.56 9.95 17.15
CA GLU A 102 -0.65 10.69 16.85
C GLU A 102 -1.69 10.46 17.95
N SER A 103 -2.72 11.32 18.00
CA SER A 103 -3.83 11.17 18.96
C SER A 103 -4.65 9.88 18.76
N TRP A 104 -4.51 9.25 17.60
CA TRP A 104 -5.27 8.06 17.18
C TRP A 104 -4.39 6.81 16.96
N GLY A 105 -3.09 6.88 17.23
CA GLY A 105 -2.19 5.74 17.05
C GLY A 105 -0.70 6.12 17.11
N LYS A 106 0.16 5.09 17.18
CA LYS A 106 1.60 5.20 17.02
C LYS A 106 2.02 4.29 15.87
#